data_AF-A0A2J6T4R5-F1
#
_entry.id   AF-A0A2J6T4R5-F1
#
_cell.length_a   1.000
_cell.length_b   1.000
_cell.length_c   1.000
_cell.angle_alpha   90.00
_cell.angle_beta   90.00
_cell.angle_gamma   90.00
#
_symmetry.space_group_name_H-M   'P 1'
#
loop_
_entity.id
_entity.type
_entity.pdbx_description
1 polymer ?
#
loop_
_entity_poly.entity_id
_entity_poly.type
_entity_poly.pdbx_seq_one_letter_code
_entity_poly.pdbx_strand_id
1 'polypeptide(L)'
;MATEHHSIIQEWPTTLNSTLVWDRKQFTNEDTYIHNLSNNEKAEINAALNHFKGLGLDGQEVNRQNFPLPTVQERLRAYTQELYRGKGFFSIRGLDPNEYSPEDNVLLFLGISSYVAERRGKQDSRGNIFAHIRNATIMKAPQEDRPFKDSTGFHNDMFCDILAMQSRARAAEGGRHFLSPALTVYNELAVERPDLLEVLATPNWTFDNRGRDSQPKKRALLFYHGGHVILNFVPQSLVGLPNMARDADLPPLSRLQHEALEAVQRIAVKHQLALSFQPGDLTFVNNFAILHAREAFTDDEVNQRYLVRMWLKNDLLAWKLPHPLQEGSKKIFHDKSLQEVWNIAYTPRLTFEIRECFSP
;
A
#
# COMPACT_ATOMS: atom_id res chain seq x y z
N MET A 1 40.79 16.85 -14.53
CA MET A 1 39.33 16.58 -14.58
C MET A 1 39.16 15.27 -15.35
N ALA A 2 39.12 14.14 -14.63
CA ALA A 2 38.82 12.85 -15.23
C ALA A 2 37.36 12.53 -14.93
N THR A 3 36.57 12.42 -15.98
CA THR A 3 35.20 11.93 -15.94
C THR A 3 35.23 10.43 -15.64
N GLU A 4 34.97 10.05 -14.39
CA GLU A 4 34.67 8.67 -14.04
C GLU A 4 33.29 8.31 -14.58
N HIS A 5 33.28 7.64 -15.74
CA HIS A 5 32.15 6.83 -16.17
C HIS A 5 31.92 5.73 -15.12
N HIS A 6 31.07 6.00 -14.14
CA HIS A 6 30.51 4.96 -13.29
C HIS A 6 29.51 4.15 -14.12
N SER A 7 30.03 3.18 -14.87
CA SER A 7 29.29 1.99 -15.28
C SER A 7 28.96 1.23 -13.99
N ILE A 8 27.90 1.65 -13.29
CA ILE A 8 27.37 0.88 -12.17
C ILE A 8 26.62 -0.29 -12.79
N ILE A 9 27.34 -1.30 -13.27
CA ILE A 9 26.74 -2.62 -13.41
C ILE A 9 26.61 -3.12 -11.97
N GLN A 10 25.47 -2.85 -11.34
CA GLN A 10 25.11 -3.64 -10.17
C GLN A 10 25.07 -5.09 -10.67
N GLU A 11 25.78 -6.01 -10.02
CA GLU A 11 25.66 -7.44 -10.36
C GLU A 11 24.26 -7.90 -9.96
N TRP A 12 23.34 -7.76 -10.90
CA TRP A 12 21.96 -8.15 -10.80
C TRP A 12 21.83 -9.67 -10.91
N PRO A 13 21.01 -10.31 -10.06
CA PRO A 13 20.65 -11.70 -10.28
C PRO A 13 20.08 -11.90 -11.70
N THR A 14 20.70 -12.76 -12.50
CA THR A 14 20.25 -13.03 -13.88
C THR A 14 18.78 -13.48 -13.93
N THR A 15 18.35 -14.21 -12.90
CA THR A 15 16.95 -14.60 -12.71
C THR A 15 16.69 -14.79 -11.22
N LEU A 16 15.54 -14.31 -10.75
CA LEU A 16 15.03 -14.63 -9.42
C LEU A 16 14.19 -15.90 -9.49
N ASN A 17 14.47 -16.84 -8.61
CA ASN A 17 13.70 -18.07 -8.46
C ASN A 17 13.15 -18.13 -7.03
N SER A 18 11.98 -17.54 -6.83
CA SER A 18 11.28 -17.51 -5.54
C SER A 18 9.77 -17.58 -5.78
N THR A 19 9.01 -17.91 -4.74
CA THR A 19 7.53 -17.94 -4.78
C THR A 19 6.88 -16.58 -5.02
N LEU A 20 7.65 -15.48 -4.89
CA LEU A 20 7.22 -14.12 -5.22
C LEU A 20 7.28 -13.85 -6.72
N VAL A 21 7.89 -14.75 -7.50
CA VAL A 21 7.85 -14.76 -8.96
C VAL A 21 6.69 -15.64 -9.38
N TRP A 22 5.59 -15.02 -9.79
CA TRP A 22 4.39 -15.73 -10.21
C TRP A 22 3.73 -15.09 -11.43
N ASP A 23 2.79 -15.83 -12.01
CA ASP A 23 1.87 -15.36 -13.06
C ASP A 23 0.44 -15.62 -12.60
N ARG A 24 -0.50 -14.77 -13.05
CA ARG A 24 -1.92 -14.89 -12.71
C ARG A 24 -2.50 -16.29 -12.94
N LYS A 25 -1.99 -17.04 -13.92
CA LYS A 25 -2.44 -18.41 -14.26
C LYS A 25 -2.22 -19.41 -13.11
N GLN A 26 -1.34 -19.11 -12.16
CA GLN A 26 -1.09 -19.94 -10.99
C GLN A 26 -2.25 -19.86 -9.97
N PHE A 27 -3.10 -18.83 -10.04
CA PHE A 27 -4.23 -18.62 -9.13
C PHE A 27 -5.54 -19.05 -9.81
N THR A 28 -5.74 -20.36 -9.92
CA THR A 28 -6.95 -20.94 -10.54
C THR A 28 -8.18 -20.87 -9.64
N ASN A 29 -8.00 -20.71 -8.34
CA ASN A 29 -9.07 -20.57 -7.33
C ASN A 29 -8.68 -19.48 -6.32
N GLU A 30 -9.66 -18.69 -5.87
CA GLU A 30 -9.48 -17.69 -4.83
C GLU A 30 -9.01 -18.30 -3.49
N ASP A 31 -9.36 -19.55 -3.18
CA ASP A 31 -8.92 -20.24 -1.94
C ASP A 31 -7.39 -20.35 -1.80
N THR A 32 -6.63 -20.14 -2.90
CA THR A 32 -5.17 -20.10 -2.87
C THR A 32 -4.61 -18.84 -2.18
N TYR A 33 -5.41 -17.78 -2.08
CA TYR A 33 -5.03 -16.50 -1.45
C TYR A 33 -6.09 -15.92 -0.52
N ILE A 34 -7.30 -16.47 -0.48
CA ILE A 34 -8.37 -16.07 0.44
C ILE A 34 -8.55 -17.13 1.52
N HIS A 35 -8.41 -16.70 2.77
CA HIS A 35 -8.83 -17.48 3.93
C HIS A 35 -10.30 -17.19 4.24
N ASN A 36 -11.17 -18.15 3.98
CA ASN A 36 -12.59 -18.07 4.35
C ASN A 36 -12.75 -18.44 5.84
N LEU A 37 -13.14 -17.45 6.65
CA LEU A 37 -13.36 -17.65 8.08
C LEU A 37 -14.53 -18.61 8.31
N SER A 38 -14.26 -19.68 9.06
CA SER A 38 -15.29 -20.57 9.58
C SER A 38 -16.13 -19.88 10.67
N ASN A 39 -17.31 -20.42 10.96
CA ASN A 39 -18.18 -19.88 12.02
C ASN A 39 -17.49 -19.84 13.40
N ASN A 40 -16.64 -20.82 13.69
CA ASN A 40 -15.86 -20.86 14.94
C ASN A 40 -14.83 -19.73 14.99
N GLU A 41 -14.14 -19.44 13.89
CA GLU A 41 -13.18 -18.33 13.83
C GLU A 41 -13.87 -16.97 13.93
N LYS A 42 -15.04 -16.81 13.30
CA LYS A 42 -15.85 -15.59 13.46
C LYS A 42 -16.29 -15.40 14.91
N ALA A 43 -16.74 -16.47 15.58
CA ALA A 43 -17.11 -16.43 16.98
C ALA A 43 -15.92 -16.06 17.89
N GLU A 44 -14.73 -16.62 17.61
CA GLU A 44 -13.48 -16.26 18.30
C GLU A 44 -13.13 -14.78 18.12
N ILE A 45 -13.18 -14.27 16.89
CA ILE A 45 -12.91 -12.87 16.57
C ILE A 45 -13.90 -11.93 17.29
N ASN A 46 -15.18 -12.28 17.33
CA ASN A 46 -16.21 -11.53 18.06
C ASN A 46 -15.97 -11.57 19.58
N ALA A 47 -15.54 -12.71 20.12
CA ALA A 47 -15.17 -12.82 21.53
C ALA A 47 -13.96 -11.94 21.86
N ALA A 48 -12.96 -11.89 20.99
CA ALA A 48 -11.78 -11.03 21.13
C ALA A 48 -12.14 -9.54 21.11
N LEU A 49 -13.03 -9.13 20.20
CA LEU A 49 -13.58 -7.78 20.13
C LEU A 49 -14.29 -7.40 21.45
N ASN A 50 -15.17 -8.25 21.95
CA ASN A 50 -15.90 -8.01 23.20
C ASN A 50 -14.95 -7.97 24.41
N HIS A 51 -13.95 -8.85 24.45
CA HIS A 51 -12.92 -8.82 25.47
C HIS A 51 -12.17 -7.49 25.49
N PHE A 52 -11.66 -7.04 24.33
CA PHE A 52 -10.94 -5.78 24.23
C PHE A 52 -11.79 -4.58 24.68
N LYS A 53 -13.06 -4.51 24.24
CA LYS A 53 -13.99 -3.46 24.66
C LYS A 53 -14.21 -3.45 26.17
N GLY A 54 -14.25 -4.62 26.80
CA GLY A 54 -14.38 -4.77 28.26
C GLY A 54 -13.18 -4.23 29.06
N LEU A 55 -12.02 -4.03 28.42
CA LEU A 55 -10.84 -3.45 29.07
C LEU A 55 -10.89 -1.93 29.16
N GLY A 56 -11.75 -1.26 28.38
CA GLY A 56 -11.85 0.21 28.37
C GLY A 56 -10.60 0.92 27.83
N LEU A 57 -9.78 0.23 27.02
CA LEU A 57 -8.58 0.76 26.39
C LEU A 57 -8.90 1.50 25.09
N ASP A 58 -8.00 2.41 24.70
CA ASP A 58 -8.08 3.11 23.42
C ASP A 58 -7.66 2.23 22.24
N GLY A 59 -8.16 2.51 21.04
CA GLY A 59 -7.83 1.75 19.83
C GLY A 59 -6.33 1.68 19.52
N GLN A 60 -5.56 2.71 19.91
CA GLN A 60 -4.09 2.73 19.78
C GLN A 60 -3.41 1.62 20.59
N GLU A 61 -4.05 1.15 21.65
CA GLU A 61 -3.52 0.14 22.56
C GLU A 61 -3.80 -1.29 22.07
N VAL A 62 -4.58 -1.48 21.00
CA VAL A 62 -4.88 -2.80 20.43
C VAL A 62 -3.59 -3.52 20.04
N ASN A 63 -3.39 -4.71 20.60
CA ASN A 63 -2.27 -5.60 20.36
C ASN A 63 -2.68 -7.06 20.57
N ARG A 64 -1.76 -8.00 20.32
CA ARG A 64 -2.05 -9.44 20.43
C ARG A 64 -2.37 -9.89 21.86
N GLN A 65 -1.88 -9.18 22.88
CA GLN A 65 -2.07 -9.53 24.28
C GLN A 65 -3.46 -9.17 24.78
N ASN A 66 -4.06 -8.08 24.26
CA ASN A 66 -5.40 -7.62 24.64
C ASN A 66 -6.48 -7.88 23.58
N PHE A 67 -6.12 -8.47 22.42
CA PHE A 67 -7.04 -8.98 21.41
C PHE A 67 -6.75 -10.47 21.14
N PRO A 68 -7.20 -11.39 22.02
CA PRO A 68 -6.77 -12.78 22.00
C PRO A 68 -7.44 -13.58 20.87
N LEU A 69 -6.62 -14.16 19.99
CA LEU A 69 -7.04 -15.05 18.91
C LEU A 69 -6.36 -16.42 19.06
N PRO A 70 -6.71 -17.23 20.07
CA PRO A 70 -5.99 -18.44 20.44
C PRO A 70 -5.84 -19.44 19.28
N THR A 71 -6.84 -19.60 18.42
CA THR A 71 -6.78 -20.55 17.29
C THR A 71 -6.46 -19.84 15.97
N VAL A 72 -7.05 -18.65 15.74
CA VAL A 72 -6.89 -17.91 14.48
C VAL A 72 -5.43 -17.42 14.31
N GLN A 73 -4.72 -17.16 15.40
CA GLN A 73 -3.33 -16.66 15.35
C GLN A 73 -2.37 -17.56 14.56
N GLU A 74 -2.54 -18.89 14.60
CA GLU A 74 -1.62 -19.81 13.93
C GLU A 74 -1.71 -19.65 12.41
N ARG A 75 -2.94 -19.51 11.90
CA ARG A 75 -3.21 -19.23 10.50
C ARG A 75 -2.66 -17.86 10.10
N LEU A 76 -2.89 -16.83 10.91
CA LEU A 76 -2.37 -15.49 10.64
C LEU A 76 -0.84 -15.48 10.59
N ARG A 77 -0.15 -16.22 11.47
CA ARG A 77 1.31 -16.38 11.40
C ARG A 77 1.76 -17.08 10.12
N ALA A 78 1.07 -18.14 9.71
CA ALA A 78 1.38 -18.84 8.46
C ALA A 78 1.20 -17.90 7.24
N TYR A 79 0.09 -17.16 7.17
CA TYR A 79 -0.14 -16.19 6.10
C TYR A 79 0.83 -15.01 6.14
N THR A 80 1.31 -14.62 7.31
CA THR A 80 2.37 -13.61 7.42
C THR A 80 3.68 -14.11 6.81
N GLN A 81 4.00 -15.41 6.92
CA GLN A 81 5.14 -15.97 6.16
C GLN A 81 4.91 -15.90 4.65
N GLU A 82 3.69 -16.16 4.18
CA GLU A 82 3.33 -16.05 2.76
C GLU A 82 3.53 -14.63 2.20
N LEU A 83 3.39 -13.58 3.02
CA LEU A 83 3.68 -12.19 2.62
C LEU A 83 5.15 -11.96 2.27
N TYR A 84 6.08 -12.58 2.99
CA TYR A 84 7.51 -12.30 2.83
C TYR A 84 8.26 -13.38 2.07
N ARG A 85 7.76 -14.62 2.10
CA ARG A 85 8.41 -15.83 1.59
C ARG A 85 7.52 -16.69 0.71
N GLY A 86 6.27 -16.28 0.48
CA GLY A 86 5.29 -16.95 -0.38
C GLY A 86 4.97 -16.08 -1.59
N LYS A 87 3.68 -15.93 -1.88
CA LYS A 87 3.15 -15.14 -3.01
C LYS A 87 3.08 -13.63 -2.79
N GLY A 88 3.35 -13.14 -1.58
CA GLY A 88 3.43 -11.70 -1.29
C GLY A 88 2.13 -11.02 -0.89
N PHE A 89 1.01 -11.76 -0.85
CA PHE A 89 -0.29 -11.22 -0.41
C PHE A 89 -1.20 -12.33 0.11
N PHE A 90 -2.21 -11.97 0.88
CA PHE A 90 -3.35 -12.81 1.22
C PHE A 90 -4.56 -11.95 1.64
N SER A 91 -5.74 -12.56 1.64
CA SER A 91 -6.98 -11.96 2.12
C SER A 91 -7.66 -12.85 3.14
N ILE A 92 -8.42 -12.24 4.04
CA ILE A 92 -9.32 -12.91 4.99
C ILE A 92 -10.73 -12.47 4.63
N ARG A 93 -11.64 -13.43 4.51
CA ARG A 93 -13.04 -13.20 4.12
C ARG A 93 -14.01 -13.78 5.14
N GLY A 94 -15.16 -13.13 5.31
CA GLY A 94 -16.29 -13.67 6.05
C GLY A 94 -16.81 -12.82 7.20
N LEU A 95 -16.21 -11.65 7.46
CA LEU A 95 -16.80 -10.63 8.33
C LEU A 95 -17.83 -9.82 7.53
N ASP A 96 -18.96 -9.44 8.12
CA ASP A 96 -19.91 -8.49 7.51
C ASP A 96 -19.76 -7.13 8.19
N PRO A 97 -19.27 -6.09 7.50
CA PRO A 97 -19.05 -4.78 8.11
C PRO A 97 -20.34 -4.12 8.62
N ASN A 98 -21.52 -4.54 8.15
CA ASN A 98 -22.81 -4.01 8.59
C ASN A 98 -23.26 -4.57 9.96
N GLU A 99 -22.66 -5.67 10.42
CA GLU A 99 -22.91 -6.23 11.75
C GLU A 99 -22.17 -5.46 12.87
N TYR A 100 -21.32 -4.51 12.49
CA TYR A 100 -20.42 -3.80 13.40
C TYR A 100 -20.57 -2.29 13.30
N SER A 101 -20.37 -1.58 14.41
CA SER A 101 -20.25 -0.12 14.37
C SER A 101 -18.97 0.30 13.60
N PRO A 102 -18.84 1.57 13.19
CA PRO A 102 -17.61 2.08 12.60
C PRO A 102 -16.37 1.85 13.49
N GLU A 103 -16.51 2.01 14.80
CA GLU A 103 -15.49 1.77 15.83
C GLU A 103 -15.13 0.28 15.88
N ASP A 104 -16.15 -0.60 15.96
CA ASP A 104 -15.94 -2.05 16.02
C ASP A 104 -15.25 -2.57 14.74
N ASN A 105 -15.62 -2.05 13.56
CA ASN A 105 -14.92 -2.33 12.31
C ASN A 105 -13.43 -1.96 12.37
N VAL A 106 -13.08 -0.83 13.00
CA VAL A 106 -11.69 -0.41 13.20
C VAL A 106 -10.98 -1.35 14.19
N LEU A 107 -11.61 -1.69 15.31
CA LEU A 107 -11.03 -2.58 16.31
C LEU A 107 -10.77 -3.98 15.76
N LEU A 108 -11.70 -4.54 14.96
CA LEU A 108 -11.50 -5.81 14.24
C LEU A 108 -10.29 -5.73 13.31
N PHE A 109 -10.21 -4.64 12.52
CA PHE A 109 -9.11 -4.45 11.58
C PHE A 109 -7.76 -4.32 12.32
N LEU A 110 -7.71 -3.58 13.43
CA LEU A 110 -6.52 -3.42 14.27
C LEU A 110 -6.11 -4.72 14.96
N GLY A 111 -7.08 -5.43 15.54
CA GLY A 111 -6.88 -6.67 16.31
C GLY A 111 -6.30 -7.76 15.44
N ILE A 112 -6.92 -8.04 14.30
CA ILE A 112 -6.43 -9.05 13.34
C ILE A 112 -5.07 -8.63 12.77
N SER A 113 -4.91 -7.36 12.38
CA SER A 113 -3.64 -6.85 11.84
C SER A 113 -2.47 -6.97 12.82
N SER A 114 -2.73 -6.93 14.13
CA SER A 114 -1.67 -7.04 15.16
C SER A 114 -0.94 -8.39 15.16
N TYR A 115 -1.54 -9.43 14.57
CA TYR A 115 -0.91 -10.73 14.37
C TYR A 115 -0.08 -10.80 13.09
N VAL A 116 -0.30 -9.87 12.15
CA VAL A 116 0.46 -9.75 10.90
C VAL A 116 1.68 -8.84 11.09
N ALA A 117 1.49 -7.71 11.77
CA ALA A 117 2.52 -6.73 12.04
C ALA A 117 2.17 -5.88 13.26
N GLU A 118 3.18 -5.59 14.08
CA GLU A 118 3.04 -4.89 15.35
C GLU A 118 3.10 -3.36 15.21
N ARG A 119 3.74 -2.84 14.16
CA ARG A 119 3.84 -1.39 13.93
C ARG A 119 2.80 -0.91 12.95
N ARG A 120 2.27 0.28 13.24
CA ARG A 120 1.34 1.04 12.39
C ARG A 120 2.04 2.31 11.93
N GLY A 121 1.85 2.65 10.67
CA GLY A 121 2.51 3.76 10.02
C GLY A 121 1.60 4.96 9.86
N LYS A 122 2.15 6.15 10.12
CA LYS A 122 1.50 7.42 9.79
C LYS A 122 1.48 7.61 8.28
N GLN A 123 0.29 7.80 7.72
CA GLN A 123 0.07 7.81 6.26
C GLN A 123 0.21 9.18 5.62
N ASP A 124 0.19 10.24 6.42
CA ASP A 124 0.37 11.61 5.95
C ASP A 124 1.07 12.50 6.99
N SER A 125 1.30 13.77 6.62
CA SER A 125 1.95 14.77 7.46
C SER A 125 1.12 15.22 8.66
N ARG A 126 -0.14 14.79 8.77
CA ARG A 126 -1.00 15.05 9.94
C ARG A 126 -0.94 13.91 10.96
N GLY A 127 -0.28 12.81 10.61
CA GLY A 127 -0.14 11.65 11.48
C GLY A 127 -1.35 10.70 11.43
N ASN A 128 -2.20 10.79 10.39
CA ASN A 128 -3.34 9.87 10.25
C ASN A 128 -2.84 8.42 10.16
N ILE A 129 -3.35 7.57 11.06
CA ILE A 129 -3.05 6.13 11.05
C ILE A 129 -3.89 5.41 9.98
N PHE A 130 -5.08 5.92 9.67
CA PHE A 130 -5.96 5.38 8.65
C PHE A 130 -6.10 6.31 7.45
N ALA A 131 -6.12 5.73 6.25
CA ALA A 131 -6.55 6.42 5.05
C ALA A 131 -7.90 5.85 4.60
N HIS A 132 -8.91 6.71 4.54
CA HIS A 132 -10.22 6.35 3.98
C HIS A 132 -10.18 6.56 2.47
N ILE A 133 -10.24 5.46 1.72
CA ILE A 133 -10.21 5.46 0.25
C ILE A 133 -11.66 5.39 -0.22
N ARG A 134 -12.19 6.55 -0.64
CA ARG A 134 -13.55 6.73 -1.15
C ARG A 134 -13.50 7.46 -2.50
N ASN A 135 -14.65 7.60 -3.15
CA ASN A 135 -14.75 8.40 -4.35
C ASN A 135 -14.67 9.91 -4.05
N ALA A 136 -13.73 10.57 -4.72
CA ALA A 136 -13.43 11.96 -4.49
C ALA A 136 -14.45 12.97 -5.02
N THR A 137 -15.33 12.61 -5.96
CA THR A 137 -16.27 13.59 -6.54
C THR A 137 -17.37 14.04 -5.56
N ILE A 138 -17.58 13.31 -4.46
CA ILE A 138 -18.48 13.73 -3.37
C ILE A 138 -17.76 14.71 -2.41
N MET A 139 -16.44 14.93 -2.58
CA MET A 139 -15.62 15.71 -1.67
C MET A 139 -15.53 17.18 -2.11
N LYS A 140 -16.01 18.09 -1.26
CA LYS A 140 -15.65 19.53 -1.28
C LYS A 140 -14.22 19.80 -0.75
N ALA A 141 -13.34 18.81 -0.74
CA ALA A 141 -11.95 18.94 -0.27
C ALA A 141 -11.04 19.47 -1.40
N PRO A 142 -9.92 20.16 -1.10
CA PRO A 142 -8.92 20.54 -2.09
C PRO A 142 -8.44 19.31 -2.88
N GLN A 143 -8.12 19.52 -4.17
CA GLN A 143 -7.83 18.44 -5.11
C GLN A 143 -6.60 17.59 -4.73
N GLU A 144 -5.68 18.16 -3.96
CA GLU A 144 -4.50 17.49 -3.41
C GLU A 144 -4.78 16.38 -2.40
N ASP A 145 -5.97 16.38 -1.81
CA ASP A 145 -6.41 15.40 -0.82
C ASP A 145 -7.35 14.32 -1.41
N ARG A 146 -7.53 14.32 -2.74
CA ARG A 146 -8.53 13.48 -3.43
C ARG A 146 -7.96 12.15 -3.96
N PRO A 147 -8.34 10.97 -3.43
CA PRO A 147 -8.20 9.72 -4.16
C PRO A 147 -9.08 9.74 -5.43
N PHE A 148 -8.44 9.82 -6.59
CA PHE A 148 -9.02 9.99 -7.93
C PHE A 148 -10.19 9.04 -8.24
N LYS A 149 -11.08 9.42 -9.15
CA LYS A 149 -12.08 8.52 -9.77
C LYS A 149 -11.44 7.60 -10.82
N ASP A 150 -10.40 8.09 -11.48
CA ASP A 150 -9.70 7.40 -12.57
C ASP A 150 -8.94 6.17 -12.08
N SER A 151 -8.70 5.22 -12.99
CA SER A 151 -7.86 4.06 -12.71
C SER A 151 -6.50 4.52 -12.20
N THR A 152 -6.02 3.94 -11.11
CA THR A 152 -4.64 4.17 -10.68
C THR A 152 -3.77 3.11 -11.33
N GLY A 153 -2.78 3.54 -12.13
CA GLY A 153 -1.76 2.64 -12.67
C GLY A 153 -1.00 1.90 -11.57
N PHE A 154 -0.23 0.89 -11.95
CA PHE A 154 0.54 0.09 -11.01
C PHE A 154 1.56 0.96 -10.26
N HIS A 155 1.58 0.81 -8.95
CA HIS A 155 2.50 1.52 -8.07
C HIS A 155 2.74 0.74 -6.77
N ASN A 156 3.74 1.18 -6.02
CA ASN A 156 3.89 0.86 -4.61
C ASN A 156 3.54 2.11 -3.78
N ASP A 157 3.06 1.90 -2.56
CA ASP A 157 3.01 2.97 -1.57
C ASP A 157 4.45 3.33 -1.17
N MET A 158 4.75 4.63 -1.02
CA MET A 158 6.14 5.10 -1.11
C MET A 158 7.11 4.47 -0.10
N PHE A 159 6.71 4.25 1.15
CA PHE A 159 7.62 3.75 2.19
C PHE A 159 6.95 2.73 3.14
N CYS A 160 5.82 2.18 2.72
CA CYS A 160 5.10 1.15 3.44
C CYS A 160 5.78 -0.22 3.29
N ASP A 161 5.76 -1.05 4.34
CA ASP A 161 6.24 -2.44 4.28
C ASP A 161 5.07 -3.39 3.91
N ILE A 162 3.99 -3.38 4.70
CA ILE A 162 2.75 -4.10 4.41
C ILE A 162 1.60 -3.12 4.20
N LEU A 163 1.00 -3.17 3.02
CA LEU A 163 -0.28 -2.53 2.73
C LEU A 163 -1.41 -3.40 3.28
N ALA A 164 -2.17 -2.89 4.26
CA ALA A 164 -3.35 -3.55 4.79
C ALA A 164 -4.61 -2.76 4.42
N MET A 165 -5.66 -3.44 3.96
CA MET A 165 -6.91 -2.81 3.55
C MET A 165 -8.12 -3.58 4.09
N GLN A 166 -9.07 -2.87 4.68
CA GLN A 166 -10.41 -3.34 5.00
C GLN A 166 -11.39 -2.83 3.94
N SER A 167 -12.08 -3.74 3.27
CA SER A 167 -13.20 -3.41 2.40
C SER A 167 -14.45 -3.17 3.25
N ARG A 168 -15.08 -2.00 3.13
CA ARG A 168 -16.34 -1.68 3.85
C ARG A 168 -17.54 -1.64 2.90
N ALA A 169 -17.32 -1.20 1.67
CA ALA A 169 -18.34 -1.20 0.63
C ALA A 169 -17.70 -1.23 -0.76
N ARG A 170 -18.44 -1.75 -1.74
CA ARG A 170 -18.03 -1.81 -3.15
C ARG A 170 -18.66 -0.68 -3.97
N ALA A 171 -18.05 -0.38 -5.12
CA ALA A 171 -18.64 0.47 -6.14
C ALA A 171 -19.87 -0.22 -6.76
N ALA A 172 -20.72 0.55 -7.42
CA ALA A 172 -21.79 0.00 -8.26
C ALA A 172 -21.21 -0.79 -9.45
N GLU A 173 -20.19 -0.21 -10.10
CA GLU A 173 -19.50 -0.79 -11.24
C GLU A 173 -17.98 -0.61 -11.14
N GLY A 174 -17.22 -1.62 -11.58
CA GLY A 174 -15.75 -1.58 -11.61
C GLY A 174 -15.10 -1.57 -10.23
N GLY A 175 -13.96 -0.89 -10.12
CA GLY A 175 -13.29 -0.67 -8.83
C GLY A 175 -12.53 -1.87 -8.26
N ARG A 176 -12.29 -2.89 -9.10
CA ARG A 176 -11.42 -4.02 -8.78
C ARG A 176 -10.03 -3.54 -8.41
N HIS A 177 -9.39 -4.32 -7.53
CA HIS A 177 -8.02 -4.08 -7.14
C HIS A 177 -7.12 -5.06 -7.86
N PHE A 178 -6.06 -4.57 -8.49
CA PHE A 178 -5.12 -5.42 -9.23
C PHE A 178 -3.82 -5.52 -8.46
N LEU A 179 -3.27 -6.73 -8.40
CA LEU A 179 -1.92 -7.00 -7.89
C LEU A 179 -1.03 -7.52 -9.01
N SER A 180 0.25 -7.17 -8.99
CA SER A 180 1.23 -7.68 -9.93
C SER A 180 2.59 -7.90 -9.27
N PRO A 181 3.29 -9.02 -9.53
CA PRO A 181 4.54 -9.37 -8.85
C PRO A 181 5.71 -8.57 -9.41
N ALA A 182 6.30 -7.71 -8.57
CA ALA A 182 7.44 -6.89 -8.96
C ALA A 182 8.66 -7.73 -9.35
N LEU A 183 8.82 -8.94 -8.77
CA LEU A 183 9.93 -9.83 -9.10
C LEU A 183 9.76 -10.50 -10.47
N THR A 184 8.52 -10.74 -10.93
CA THR A 184 8.28 -11.16 -12.33
C THR A 184 8.56 -10.01 -13.28
N VAL A 185 8.14 -8.78 -12.95
CA VAL A 185 8.49 -7.58 -13.73
C VAL A 185 10.01 -7.44 -13.87
N TYR A 186 10.74 -7.62 -12.76
CA TYR A 186 12.19 -7.64 -12.76
C TYR A 186 12.76 -8.72 -13.70
N ASN A 187 12.30 -9.97 -13.58
CA ASN A 187 12.80 -11.07 -14.40
C ASN A 187 12.58 -10.82 -15.91
N GLU A 188 11.41 -10.29 -16.30
CA GLU A 188 11.17 -9.97 -17.71
C GLU A 188 12.06 -8.82 -18.19
N LEU A 189 12.25 -7.77 -17.38
CA LEU A 189 13.16 -6.68 -17.72
C LEU A 189 14.62 -7.15 -17.81
N ALA A 190 15.07 -8.01 -16.91
CA ALA A 190 16.43 -8.53 -16.90
C ALA A 190 16.76 -9.32 -18.19
N VAL A 191 15.75 -9.95 -18.80
CA VAL A 191 15.90 -10.71 -20.06
C VAL A 191 15.68 -9.82 -21.29
N GLU A 192 14.57 -9.08 -21.33
CA GLU A 192 14.14 -8.36 -22.54
C GLU A 192 14.82 -6.98 -22.69
N ARG A 193 15.04 -6.28 -21.58
CA ARG A 193 15.45 -4.86 -21.53
C ARG A 193 16.36 -4.56 -20.33
N PRO A 194 17.55 -5.20 -20.23
CA PRO A 194 18.49 -4.94 -19.14
C PRO A 194 18.95 -3.48 -19.10
N ASP A 195 18.91 -2.76 -20.23
CA ASP A 195 19.15 -1.33 -20.30
C ASP A 195 18.14 -0.50 -19.49
N LEU A 196 16.85 -0.88 -19.50
CA LEU A 196 15.82 -0.21 -18.69
C LEU A 196 15.93 -0.57 -17.21
N LEU A 197 16.42 -1.77 -16.90
CA LEU A 197 16.72 -2.19 -15.53
C LEU A 197 17.78 -1.26 -14.91
N GLU A 198 18.86 -0.98 -15.64
CA GLU A 198 19.89 -0.04 -15.18
C GLU A 198 19.34 1.39 -15.03
N VAL A 199 18.42 1.81 -15.90
CA VAL A 199 17.73 3.11 -15.76
C VAL A 199 16.91 3.17 -14.48
N LEU A 200 16.16 2.11 -14.14
CA LEU A 200 15.40 2.03 -12.88
C LEU A 200 16.31 2.02 -11.64
N ALA A 201 17.49 1.43 -11.76
CA ALA A 201 18.49 1.33 -10.69
C ALA A 201 19.34 2.59 -10.49
N THR A 202 19.46 3.43 -11.52
CA THR A 202 20.24 4.65 -11.45
C THR A 202 19.54 5.66 -10.52
N PRO A 203 20.22 6.23 -9.51
CA PRO A 203 19.60 7.12 -8.53
C PRO A 203 19.42 8.56 -9.04
N ASN A 204 18.90 8.73 -10.25
CA ASN A 204 18.70 10.03 -10.92
C ASN A 204 17.21 10.40 -11.11
N TRP A 205 16.30 9.74 -10.39
CA TRP A 205 14.87 10.06 -10.42
C TRP A 205 14.54 11.13 -9.39
N THR A 206 14.14 12.30 -9.85
CA THR A 206 13.78 13.44 -9.00
C THR A 206 12.30 13.39 -8.64
N PHE A 207 11.98 13.08 -7.37
CA PHE A 207 10.61 12.98 -6.91
C PHE A 207 10.04 14.35 -6.57
N ASP A 208 8.83 14.60 -7.07
CA ASP A 208 8.01 15.72 -6.64
C ASP A 208 7.41 15.42 -5.26
N ASN A 209 7.90 16.16 -4.26
CA ASN A 209 7.46 16.06 -2.88
C ASN A 209 6.22 16.93 -2.58
N ARG A 210 5.69 17.63 -3.58
CA ARG A 210 4.50 18.50 -3.49
C ARG A 210 4.59 19.50 -2.35
N GLY A 211 5.74 20.17 -2.25
CA GLY A 211 6.03 21.16 -1.20
C GLY A 211 6.24 20.61 0.22
N ARG A 212 6.30 19.28 0.41
CA ARG A 212 6.48 18.69 1.76
C ARG A 212 7.92 18.69 2.28
N ASP A 213 8.91 18.77 1.39
CA ASP A 213 10.33 18.84 1.74
C ASP A 213 10.95 20.02 0.97
N SER A 214 11.93 20.71 1.57
CA SER A 214 12.60 21.89 0.98
C SER A 214 13.54 21.57 -0.18
N GLN A 215 13.83 20.29 -0.43
CA GLN A 215 14.65 19.82 -1.55
C GLN A 215 14.04 18.55 -2.17
N PRO A 216 13.96 18.45 -3.50
CA PRO A 216 13.46 17.26 -4.16
C PRO A 216 14.43 16.09 -3.95
N LYS A 217 13.90 14.95 -3.49
CA LYS A 217 14.72 13.77 -3.21
C LYS A 217 15.02 13.01 -4.50
N LYS A 218 16.30 12.69 -4.73
CA LYS A 218 16.73 11.80 -5.82
C LYS A 218 17.03 10.41 -5.29
N ARG A 219 16.49 9.38 -5.95
CA ARG A 219 16.79 7.97 -5.63
C ARG A 219 16.45 7.06 -6.81
N ALA A 220 16.88 5.80 -6.73
CA ALA A 220 16.47 4.77 -7.69
C ALA A 220 15.03 4.32 -7.45
N LEU A 221 14.47 3.61 -8.42
CA LEU A 221 13.19 2.88 -8.31
C LEU A 221 13.40 1.41 -8.02
N LEU A 222 14.50 0.84 -8.52
CA LEU A 222 14.87 -0.56 -8.36
C LEU A 222 16.14 -0.67 -7.52
N PHE A 223 16.17 -1.63 -6.59
CA PHE A 223 17.32 -1.89 -5.74
C PHE A 223 17.55 -3.39 -5.62
N TYR A 224 18.81 -3.79 -5.48
CA TYR A 224 19.18 -5.09 -4.92
C TYR A 224 19.85 -4.87 -3.56
N HIS A 225 19.15 -5.23 -2.48
CA HIS A 225 19.64 -4.99 -1.12
C HIS A 225 19.18 -6.09 -0.17
N GLY A 226 20.07 -6.52 0.73
CA GLY A 226 19.75 -7.52 1.73
C GLY A 226 19.29 -8.87 1.15
N GLY A 227 19.72 -9.22 -0.07
CA GLY A 227 19.32 -10.43 -0.77
C GLY A 227 17.97 -10.34 -1.49
N HIS A 228 17.36 -9.15 -1.54
CA HIS A 228 16.06 -8.93 -2.17
C HIS A 228 16.17 -7.91 -3.30
N VAL A 229 15.50 -8.20 -4.42
CA VAL A 229 15.13 -7.17 -5.38
C VAL A 229 13.92 -6.43 -4.83
N ILE A 230 14.07 -5.11 -4.70
CA ILE A 230 13.09 -4.21 -4.11
C ILE A 230 12.69 -3.21 -5.19
N LEU A 231 11.42 -3.21 -5.55
CA LEU A 231 10.83 -2.18 -6.40
C LEU A 231 10.07 -1.19 -5.52
N ASN A 232 10.37 0.09 -5.67
CA ASN A 232 9.63 1.17 -5.04
C ASN A 232 9.20 2.18 -6.10
N PHE A 233 8.18 1.77 -6.84
CA PHE A 233 7.70 2.39 -8.06
C PHE A 233 6.54 3.34 -7.78
N VAL A 234 6.81 4.64 -7.82
CA VAL A 234 5.83 5.70 -7.49
C VAL A 234 5.72 6.69 -8.65
N PRO A 235 5.19 6.25 -9.82
CA PRO A 235 5.23 7.03 -11.06
C PRO A 235 4.53 8.39 -10.93
N GLN A 236 3.47 8.47 -10.10
CA GLN A 236 2.70 9.70 -9.91
C GLN A 236 3.54 10.87 -9.35
N SER A 237 4.61 10.58 -8.60
CA SER A 237 5.56 11.60 -8.12
C SER A 237 6.61 11.99 -9.15
N LEU A 238 6.66 11.30 -10.30
CA LEU A 238 7.65 11.50 -11.36
C LEU A 238 7.06 12.09 -12.64
N VAL A 239 5.79 11.79 -12.93
CA VAL A 239 5.10 12.30 -14.13
C VAL A 239 3.94 13.25 -13.80
N GLY A 240 3.58 13.38 -12.52
CA GLY A 240 2.37 14.09 -12.11
C GLY A 240 1.10 13.27 -12.34
N LEU A 241 -0.04 13.95 -12.20
CA LEU A 241 -1.37 13.39 -12.36
C LEU A 241 -2.20 14.30 -13.29
N PRO A 242 -3.25 13.79 -13.95
CA PRO A 242 -4.02 14.58 -14.93
C PRO A 242 -4.50 15.95 -14.42
N ASN A 243 -4.82 16.04 -13.12
CA ASN A 243 -5.28 17.27 -12.48
C ASN A 243 -4.32 17.84 -11.43
N MET A 244 -3.08 17.35 -11.42
CA MET A 244 -2.02 17.84 -10.57
C MET A 244 -0.71 17.65 -11.33
N ALA A 245 -0.36 18.66 -12.11
CA ALA A 245 0.89 18.68 -12.85
C ALA A 245 2.07 18.54 -11.88
N ARG A 246 3.11 17.86 -12.35
CA ARG A 246 4.41 17.87 -11.69
C ARG A 246 4.97 19.28 -11.70
N ASP A 247 5.66 19.66 -10.63
CA ASP A 247 6.38 20.94 -10.55
C ASP A 247 7.29 21.13 -11.78
N ALA A 248 7.07 22.25 -12.49
CA ALA A 248 7.75 22.59 -13.74
C ALA A 248 9.22 22.96 -13.53
N ASP A 249 9.61 23.34 -12.30
CA ASP A 249 11.00 23.64 -11.95
C ASP A 249 11.84 22.36 -11.75
N LEU A 250 11.20 21.19 -11.68
CA LEU A 250 11.91 19.91 -11.59
C LEU A 250 12.40 19.44 -12.97
N PRO A 251 13.59 18.80 -13.04
CA PRO A 251 14.10 18.27 -14.30
C PRO A 251 13.10 17.31 -14.96
N PRO A 252 12.84 17.46 -16.28
CA PRO A 252 11.98 16.54 -17.02
C PRO A 252 12.61 15.14 -17.03
N LEU A 253 11.77 14.12 -17.14
CA LEU A 253 12.25 12.75 -17.30
C LEU A 253 12.87 12.59 -18.70
N SER A 254 13.98 11.86 -18.78
CA SER A 254 14.56 11.48 -20.06
C SER A 254 13.65 10.52 -20.85
N ARG A 255 13.93 10.32 -22.15
CA ARG A 255 13.22 9.33 -22.97
C ARG A 255 13.30 7.92 -22.37
N LEU A 256 14.48 7.50 -21.92
CA LEU A 256 14.69 6.19 -21.31
C LEU A 256 13.97 6.04 -19.97
N GLN A 257 13.86 7.11 -19.19
CA GLN A 257 13.08 7.08 -17.95
C GLN A 257 11.58 6.89 -18.23
N HIS A 258 11.01 7.60 -19.20
CA HIS A 258 9.61 7.35 -19.61
C HIS A 258 9.41 5.91 -20.09
N GLU A 259 10.31 5.44 -20.96
CA GLU A 259 10.28 4.08 -21.50
C GLU A 259 10.38 3.01 -20.40
N ALA A 260 11.19 3.23 -19.36
CA ALA A 260 11.29 2.35 -18.20
C ALA A 260 9.99 2.33 -17.37
N LEU A 261 9.34 3.47 -17.16
CA LEU A 261 8.04 3.54 -16.47
C LEU A 261 6.96 2.78 -17.25
N GLU A 262 6.90 2.97 -18.57
CA GLU A 262 5.95 2.29 -19.45
C GLU A 262 6.19 0.77 -19.50
N ALA A 263 7.45 0.34 -19.55
CA ALA A 263 7.80 -1.08 -19.53
C ALA A 263 7.32 -1.77 -18.25
N VAL A 264 7.55 -1.16 -17.08
CA VAL A 264 7.06 -1.67 -15.79
C VAL A 264 5.53 -1.77 -15.79
N GLN A 265 4.81 -0.73 -16.25
CA GLN A 265 3.35 -0.75 -16.33
C GLN A 265 2.84 -1.88 -17.25
N ARG A 266 3.41 -1.99 -18.46
CA ARG A 266 3.03 -2.99 -19.46
C ARG A 266 3.20 -4.41 -18.94
N ILE A 267 4.36 -4.72 -18.35
CA ILE A 267 4.63 -6.04 -17.78
C ILE A 267 3.73 -6.29 -16.57
N ALA A 268 3.51 -5.28 -15.73
CA ALA A 268 2.62 -5.42 -14.58
C ALA A 268 1.19 -5.79 -15.01
N VAL A 269 0.65 -5.15 -16.06
CA VAL A 269 -0.66 -5.47 -16.65
C VAL A 269 -0.71 -6.89 -17.21
N LYS A 270 0.36 -7.34 -17.89
CA LYS A 270 0.46 -8.70 -18.45
C LYS A 270 0.25 -9.78 -17.38
N HIS A 271 0.85 -9.60 -16.20
CA HIS A 271 0.82 -10.58 -15.10
C HIS A 271 -0.22 -10.30 -14.01
N GLN A 272 -1.08 -9.29 -14.18
CA GLN A 272 -1.96 -8.85 -13.10
C GLN A 272 -2.96 -9.92 -12.67
N LEU A 273 -3.16 -10.00 -11.35
CA LEU A 273 -4.27 -10.70 -10.71
C LEU A 273 -5.33 -9.67 -10.30
N ALA A 274 -6.59 -9.90 -10.70
CA ALA A 274 -7.72 -9.08 -10.27
C ALA A 274 -8.32 -9.66 -8.99
N LEU A 275 -8.32 -8.87 -7.91
CA LEU A 275 -8.98 -9.21 -6.66
C LEU A 275 -10.43 -8.73 -6.67
N SER A 276 -11.33 -9.66 -6.37
CA SER A 276 -12.75 -9.40 -6.17
C SER A 276 -13.01 -9.10 -4.69
N PHE A 277 -12.83 -7.85 -4.25
CA PHE A 277 -13.12 -7.49 -2.86
C PHE A 277 -14.61 -7.61 -2.55
N GLN A 278 -14.91 -8.30 -1.45
CA GLN A 278 -16.23 -8.28 -0.80
C GLN A 278 -16.19 -7.33 0.39
N PRO A 279 -17.32 -6.70 0.76
CA PRO A 279 -17.43 -6.01 2.04
C PRO A 279 -17.00 -6.93 3.19
N GLY A 280 -16.16 -6.42 4.08
CA GLY A 280 -15.57 -7.12 5.23
C GLY A 280 -14.24 -7.83 4.96
N ASP A 281 -13.82 -7.97 3.70
CA ASP A 281 -12.52 -8.55 3.37
C ASP A 281 -11.38 -7.72 3.98
N LEU A 282 -10.41 -8.40 4.60
CA LEU A 282 -9.14 -7.82 5.02
C LEU A 282 -8.03 -8.34 4.12
N THR A 283 -7.34 -7.45 3.40
CA THR A 283 -6.27 -7.83 2.46
C THR A 283 -4.94 -7.25 2.91
N PHE A 284 -3.90 -8.08 2.89
CA PHE A 284 -2.54 -7.73 3.25
C PHE A 284 -1.61 -7.99 2.06
N VAL A 285 -0.74 -7.03 1.76
CA VAL A 285 0.14 -7.06 0.59
C VAL A 285 1.53 -6.59 1.00
N ASN A 286 2.56 -7.38 0.68
CA ASN A 286 3.95 -6.93 0.77
C ASN A 286 4.20 -5.87 -0.32
N ASN A 287 4.32 -4.63 0.13
CA ASN A 287 4.33 -3.47 -0.74
C ASN A 287 5.63 -3.36 -1.57
N PHE A 288 6.73 -3.98 -1.16
CA PHE A 288 7.98 -3.99 -1.92
C PHE A 288 8.07 -5.11 -2.96
N ALA A 289 7.29 -6.18 -2.77
CA ALA A 289 7.26 -7.32 -3.68
C ALA A 289 6.10 -7.25 -4.70
N ILE A 290 5.05 -6.49 -4.39
CA ILE A 290 3.81 -6.46 -5.16
C ILE A 290 3.45 -5.02 -5.52
N LEU A 291 3.31 -4.79 -6.83
CA LEU A 291 2.69 -3.58 -7.38
C LEU A 291 1.17 -3.71 -7.26
N HIS A 292 0.50 -2.60 -7.00
CA HIS A 292 -0.95 -2.57 -6.96
C HIS A 292 -1.55 -1.44 -7.80
N ALA A 293 -2.75 -1.68 -8.30
CA ALA A 293 -3.51 -0.77 -9.14
C ALA A 293 -5.01 -0.87 -8.80
N ARG A 294 -5.77 0.08 -9.32
CA ARG A 294 -7.22 0.12 -9.13
C ARG A 294 -7.88 0.39 -10.47
N GLU A 295 -8.89 -0.41 -10.79
CA GLU A 295 -9.78 -0.16 -11.92
C GLU A 295 -10.56 1.16 -11.73
N ALA A 296 -10.90 1.81 -12.84
CA ALA A 296 -11.90 2.88 -12.80
C ALA A 296 -13.23 2.34 -12.24
N PHE A 297 -14.02 3.22 -11.63
CA PHE A 297 -15.28 2.81 -11.01
C PHE A 297 -16.32 3.92 -10.99
N THR A 298 -17.57 3.49 -10.82
CA THR A 298 -18.73 4.35 -10.66
C THR A 298 -19.48 3.94 -9.40
N ASP A 299 -19.80 4.92 -8.57
CA ASP A 299 -20.68 4.73 -7.41
C ASP A 299 -22.11 5.13 -7.76
N ASP A 300 -23.07 4.61 -7.00
CA ASP A 300 -24.46 5.09 -6.98
C ASP A 300 -24.86 5.51 -5.54
N GLU A 301 -26.15 5.79 -5.32
CA GLU A 301 -26.66 6.22 -4.00
C GLU A 301 -26.50 5.15 -2.91
N VAL A 302 -26.47 3.87 -3.28
CA VAL A 302 -26.43 2.70 -2.40
C VAL A 302 -25.02 2.12 -2.31
N ASN A 303 -24.32 2.03 -3.43
CA ASN A 303 -23.03 1.39 -3.60
C ASN A 303 -21.94 2.46 -3.73
N GLN A 304 -21.51 2.98 -2.59
CA GLN A 304 -20.38 3.88 -2.49
C GLN A 304 -19.13 3.12 -2.08
N ARG A 305 -18.16 2.97 -2.99
CA ARG A 305 -16.91 2.28 -2.71
C ARG A 305 -16.20 2.89 -1.50
N TYR A 306 -15.87 2.06 -0.53
CA TYR A 306 -15.20 2.49 0.69
C TYR A 306 -14.22 1.43 1.18
N LEU A 307 -12.93 1.79 1.16
CA LEU A 307 -11.89 1.03 1.84
C LEU A 307 -11.27 1.86 2.97
N VAL A 308 -10.77 1.19 4.00
CA VAL A 308 -9.88 1.78 5.00
C VAL A 308 -8.53 1.09 4.90
N ARG A 309 -7.47 1.88 4.71
CA ARG A 309 -6.10 1.39 4.58
C ARG A 309 -5.31 1.67 5.86
N MET A 310 -4.41 0.74 6.21
CA MET A 310 -3.30 0.93 7.13
C MET A 310 -1.97 0.63 6.43
N TRP A 311 -0.92 1.30 6.87
CA TRP A 311 0.46 0.87 6.63
C TRP A 311 0.98 0.14 7.84
N LEU A 312 1.51 -1.05 7.65
CA LEU A 312 2.04 -1.87 8.74
C LEU A 312 3.50 -2.24 8.48
N LYS A 313 4.21 -2.61 9.54
CA LYS A 313 5.58 -3.14 9.48
C LYS A 313 5.76 -4.24 10.52
N ASN A 314 6.27 -5.38 10.06
CA ASN A 314 6.67 -6.50 10.92
C ASN A 314 8.19 -6.43 11.13
N ASP A 315 8.67 -6.03 12.30
CA ASP A 315 10.11 -5.81 12.52
C ASP A 315 10.94 -7.08 12.38
N LEU A 316 10.34 -8.26 12.60
CA LEU A 316 11.02 -9.54 12.49
C LEU A 316 11.21 -9.99 11.03
N LEU A 317 10.22 -9.75 10.18
CA LEU A 317 10.18 -10.27 8.81
C LEU A 317 10.45 -9.22 7.72
N ALA A 318 10.30 -7.93 8.04
CA ALA A 318 10.54 -6.84 7.10
C ALA A 318 11.92 -6.95 6.47
N TRP A 319 11.97 -6.74 5.15
CA TRP A 319 13.22 -6.76 4.42
C TRP A 319 14.14 -5.63 4.88
N LYS A 320 15.45 -5.87 4.81
CA LYS A 320 16.43 -4.80 4.96
C LYS A 320 16.26 -3.83 3.81
N LEU A 321 16.05 -2.55 4.12
CA LEU A 321 15.84 -1.51 3.12
C LEU A 321 17.17 -0.80 2.79
N PRO A 322 17.39 -0.36 1.53
CA PRO A 322 18.49 0.52 1.19
C PRO A 322 18.33 1.90 1.87
N HIS A 323 19.43 2.62 2.09
CA HIS A 323 19.45 3.88 2.85
C HIS A 323 18.35 4.88 2.46
N PRO A 324 18.09 5.17 1.16
CA PRO A 324 17.04 6.12 0.77
C PRO A 324 15.62 5.72 1.23
N LEU A 325 15.34 4.42 1.34
CA LEU A 325 14.04 3.91 1.79
C LEU A 325 13.96 3.78 3.32
N GLN A 326 15.11 3.59 4.00
CA GLN A 326 15.16 3.57 5.47
C GLN A 326 14.71 4.89 6.08
N GLU A 327 15.13 6.02 5.52
CA GLU A 327 14.72 7.35 6.03
C GLU A 327 13.21 7.54 5.97
N GLY A 328 12.59 7.22 4.83
CA GLY A 328 11.14 7.32 4.66
C GLY A 328 10.39 6.37 5.58
N SER A 329 10.86 5.13 5.71
CA SER A 329 10.30 4.14 6.64
C SER A 329 10.38 4.61 8.10
N LYS A 330 11.52 5.20 8.51
CA LYS A 330 11.69 5.80 9.86
C LYS A 330 10.69 6.91 10.12
N LYS A 331 10.47 7.82 9.17
CA LYS A 331 9.48 8.90 9.29
C LYS A 331 8.05 8.37 9.53
N ILE A 332 7.69 7.24 8.91
CA ILE A 332 6.34 6.67 9.02
C ILE A 332 6.12 5.90 10.32
N PHE A 333 7.09 5.06 10.70
CA PHE A 333 6.89 4.06 11.77
C PHE A 333 7.59 4.39 13.10
N HIS A 334 8.53 5.36 13.10
CA HIS A 334 9.39 5.62 14.27
C HIS A 334 9.50 7.10 14.64
N ASP A 335 8.99 8.02 13.83
CA ASP A 335 8.98 9.43 14.17
C ASP A 335 8.05 9.67 15.35
N LYS A 336 8.60 10.18 16.46
CA LYS A 336 7.81 10.53 17.64
C LYS A 336 7.41 12.00 17.69
N SER A 337 7.90 12.82 16.76
CA SER A 337 7.62 14.26 16.72
C SER A 337 6.23 14.56 16.16
N LEU A 338 5.75 13.72 15.23
CA LEU A 338 4.40 13.82 14.68
C LEU A 338 3.44 12.92 15.46
N GLN A 339 2.46 13.53 16.12
CA GLN A 339 1.40 12.86 16.89
C GLN A 339 0.52 11.98 15.97
N GLU A 340 0.05 10.86 16.51
CA GLU A 340 -0.89 9.98 15.81
C GLU A 340 -2.31 10.54 15.82
N VAL A 341 -3.00 10.45 14.68
CA VAL A 341 -4.41 10.82 14.53
C VAL A 341 -5.21 9.58 14.16
N TRP A 342 -6.20 9.26 14.98
CA TRP A 342 -7.03 8.06 14.89
C TRP A 342 -8.43 8.39 14.36
N ASN A 343 -8.50 8.67 13.07
CA ASN A 343 -9.75 8.96 12.35
C ASN A 343 -10.58 7.68 12.15
N ILE A 344 -11.47 7.37 13.10
CA ILE A 344 -12.32 6.16 13.08
C ILE A 344 -13.30 6.16 11.89
N ALA A 345 -13.87 7.33 11.63
CA ALA A 345 -14.76 7.58 10.51
C ALA A 345 -14.17 8.66 9.61
N TYR A 346 -14.58 8.63 8.34
CA TYR A 346 -14.24 9.71 7.42
C TYR A 346 -14.98 10.99 7.84
N THR A 347 -14.20 12.01 8.18
CA THR A 347 -14.70 13.38 8.37
C THR A 347 -14.26 14.22 7.17
N PRO A 348 -15.19 14.78 6.37
CA PRO A 348 -14.84 15.66 5.27
C PRO A 348 -13.98 16.83 5.76
N ARG A 349 -12.90 17.14 5.04
CA ARG A 349 -12.10 18.34 5.32
C ARG A 349 -12.90 19.56 4.90
N LEU A 350 -13.31 20.39 5.86
CA LEU A 350 -13.71 21.76 5.58
C LEU A 350 -12.42 22.58 5.45
N THR A 351 -12.14 23.06 4.24
CA THR A 351 -11.11 24.08 4.04
C THR A 351 -11.80 25.42 3.92
N PHE A 352 -11.62 26.27 4.93
CA PHE A 352 -11.97 27.67 4.82
C PHE A 352 -10.87 28.35 4.00
N GLU A 353 -11.23 29.07 2.96
CA GLU A 353 -10.31 30.03 2.36
C GLU A 353 -10.05 31.12 3.43
N ILE A 354 -8.79 31.54 3.59
CA ILE A 354 -8.33 32.53 4.59
C ILE A 354 -9.11 33.88 4.51
N ARG A 355 -9.97 34.08 3.51
CA ARG A 355 -10.86 35.24 3.36
C ARG A 355 -12.17 35.17 4.14
N GLU A 356 -12.53 34.03 4.72
CA GLU A 356 -13.75 33.90 5.55
C GLU A 356 -13.47 33.99 7.07
N CYS A 357 -12.37 34.64 7.46
CA CYS A 357 -12.35 35.24 8.79
C CYS A 357 -13.43 36.33 8.81
N PHE A 358 -14.50 36.09 9.59
CA PHE A 358 -15.42 37.15 10.00
C PHE A 358 -14.59 38.32 10.52
N SER A 359 -14.45 39.36 9.70
CA SER A 359 -14.15 40.69 10.21
C SER A 359 -15.32 41.10 11.10
N PRO A 360 -15.04 41.77 12.23
CA PRO A 360 -15.99 42.03 13.32
C PRO A 360 -17.29 42.73 12.90
#